data_AF-A0A8I2ZJ80-F1
#
_entry.id   AF-A0A8I2ZJ80-F1
#
_cell.length_a   1.000
_cell.length_b   1.000
_cell.length_c   1.000
_cell.angle_alpha   90.00
_cell.angle_beta   90.00
_cell.angle_gamma   90.00
#
_symmetry.space_group_name_H-M   'P 1'
#
loop_
_entity.id
_entity.type
_entity.pdbx_description
1 polymer ?
#
loop_
_entity_poly.entity_id
_entity_poly.type
_entity_poly.pdbx_seq_one_letter_code
_entity_poly.pdbx_strand_id
1 'polypeptide(L)'
;MAEVIGLSASIIAIVDLSAKLASHCKFYVENVQNARADFCKLLIEITSVGNAIDILQFLIDNDPDFESDQLSTLSGESGSIAGCLDALKQLEAMLPPPEDNVSSSSRLSMKSRMRDIATRLTWPSKKTRAMGLLDDIMKHKATIQLVMTGDISKDVKEVKTKVRVIQEQVTGEFISSASMVTT
;
A
#
# COMPACT_ATOMS: atom_id res chain seq x y z
N MET A 1 11.59 8.40 -19.64
CA MET A 1 11.44 9.55 -18.71
C MET A 1 9.99 9.86 -18.37
N ALA A 2 9.02 9.87 -19.31
CA ALA A 2 7.60 10.09 -18.98
C ALA A 2 6.98 8.98 -18.11
N GLU A 3 7.40 7.73 -18.29
CA GLU A 3 6.88 6.57 -17.54
C GLU A 3 7.26 6.62 -16.05
N VAL A 4 8.48 7.07 -15.72
CA VAL A 4 8.96 7.21 -14.32
C VAL A 4 8.21 8.33 -13.58
N ILE A 5 7.89 9.43 -14.26
CA ILE A 5 7.11 10.53 -13.69
C ILE A 5 5.64 10.12 -13.50
N GLY A 6 5.09 9.33 -14.44
CA GLY A 6 3.73 8.80 -14.32
C GLY A 6 3.59 7.83 -13.15
N LEU A 7 4.62 7.01 -12.91
CA LEU A 7 4.68 6.08 -11.79
C LEU A 7 4.72 6.79 -10.44
N SER A 8 5.65 7.73 -10.23
CA SER A 8 5.78 8.43 -8.95
C SER A 8 4.51 9.24 -8.62
N ALA A 9 3.92 9.90 -9.61
CA ALA A 9 2.64 10.60 -9.44
C ALA A 9 1.50 9.63 -9.04
N SER A 10 1.48 8.42 -9.61
CA SER A 10 0.48 7.41 -9.28
C SER A 10 0.65 6.87 -7.86
N ILE A 11 1.89 6.62 -7.43
CA ILE A 11 2.21 6.19 -6.06
C ILE A 11 1.75 7.23 -5.05
N ILE A 12 2.13 8.50 -5.25
CA ILE A 12 1.71 9.62 -4.38
C ILE A 12 0.18 9.71 -4.33
N ALA A 13 -0.50 9.62 -5.48
CA ALA A 13 -1.95 9.65 -5.53
C ALA A 13 -2.60 8.50 -4.76
N ILE A 14 -2.02 7.29 -4.78
CA ILE A 14 -2.52 6.15 -4.01
C ILE A 14 -2.36 6.41 -2.51
N VAL A 15 -1.21 6.92 -2.07
CA VAL A 15 -0.96 7.24 -0.65
C VAL A 15 -1.96 8.28 -0.14
N ASP A 16 -2.10 9.40 -0.84
CA ASP A 16 -3.04 10.48 -0.49
C ASP A 16 -4.49 10.00 -0.44
N LEU A 17 -4.90 9.25 -1.48
CA LEU A 17 -6.26 8.74 -1.59
C LEU A 17 -6.56 7.69 -0.50
N SER A 18 -5.59 6.84 -0.16
CA SER A 18 -5.71 5.86 0.91
C SER A 18 -5.86 6.55 2.27
N ALA A 19 -5.07 7.58 2.55
CA ALA A 19 -5.18 8.37 3.78
C ALA A 19 -6.54 9.07 3.89
N LYS A 20 -7.03 9.64 2.79
CA LYS A 20 -8.36 10.27 2.71
C LYS A 20 -9.48 9.26 2.94
N LEU A 21 -9.45 8.11 2.28
CA LEU A 21 -10.44 7.04 2.46
C LEU A 21 -10.41 6.46 3.88
N ALA A 22 -9.22 6.32 4.47
CA ALA A 22 -9.07 5.88 5.85
C ALA A 22 -9.75 6.86 6.82
N SER A 23 -9.58 8.18 6.63
CA SER A 23 -10.26 9.17 7.47
C SER A 23 -11.78 9.10 7.33
N HIS A 24 -12.30 8.91 6.10
CA HIS A 24 -13.72 8.69 5.85
C HIS A 24 -14.23 7.43 6.56
N CYS A 25 -13.51 6.30 6.43
CA CYS A 25 -13.89 5.04 7.07
C CYS A 25 -13.88 5.16 8.60
N LYS A 26 -12.90 5.88 9.17
CA LYS A 26 -12.83 6.15 10.62
C LYS A 26 -14.08 6.88 11.11
N PHE A 27 -14.51 7.93 10.41
CA PHE A 27 -15.76 8.62 10.72
C PHE A 27 -16.96 7.66 10.75
N TYR A 28 -17.07 6.76 9.76
CA TYR A 28 -18.16 5.78 9.72
C TYR A 28 -18.07 4.73 10.84
N VAL A 29 -16.87 4.28 11.21
CA VAL A 29 -16.67 3.36 12.34
C VAL A 29 -17.18 3.95 13.65
N GLU A 30 -16.89 5.22 13.89
CA GLU A 30 -17.27 5.94 15.10
C GLU A 30 -18.78 6.21 15.15
N ASN A 31 -19.38 6.55 14.00
CA ASN A 31 -20.75 7.08 13.94
C ASN A 31 -21.82 6.09 13.45
N VAL A 32 -21.46 5.02 12.72
CA VAL A 32 -22.43 4.08 12.09
C VAL A 32 -22.31 2.67 12.65
N GLN A 33 -23.15 2.32 13.64
CA GLN A 33 -23.09 1.01 14.31
C GLN A 33 -23.38 -0.19 13.39
N ASN A 34 -24.39 -0.10 12.52
CA ASN A 34 -24.87 -1.23 11.72
C ASN A 34 -23.90 -1.67 10.60
N ALA A 35 -23.00 -0.80 10.19
CA ALA A 35 -21.99 -1.07 9.16
C ALA A 35 -20.56 -0.97 9.71
N ARG A 36 -20.42 -0.81 11.05
CA ARG A 36 -19.13 -0.59 11.72
C ARG A 36 -18.10 -1.63 11.34
N ALA A 37 -18.47 -2.91 11.38
CA ALA A 37 -17.55 -4.00 11.05
C ALA A 37 -17.01 -3.90 9.61
N ASP A 38 -17.87 -3.52 8.66
CA ASP A 38 -17.48 -3.39 7.26
C ASP A 38 -16.54 -2.19 7.06
N PHE A 39 -16.85 -1.05 7.69
CA PHE A 39 -15.99 0.13 7.65
C PHE A 39 -14.68 -0.05 8.42
N CYS A 40 -14.67 -0.84 9.50
CA CYS A 40 -13.44 -1.25 10.19
C CYS A 40 -12.55 -2.07 9.25
N LYS A 41 -13.14 -3.02 8.52
CA LYS A 41 -12.40 -3.82 7.53
C LYS A 41 -11.81 -2.93 6.44
N LEU A 42 -12.63 -2.04 5.85
CA LEU A 42 -12.15 -1.08 4.86
C LEU A 42 -11.01 -0.21 5.39
N LEU A 43 -11.16 0.33 6.59
CA LEU A 43 -10.13 1.15 7.24
C LEU A 43 -8.79 0.41 7.35
N ILE A 44 -8.81 -0.82 7.88
CA ILE A 44 -7.60 -1.63 8.07
C ILE A 44 -6.92 -1.90 6.74
N GLU A 45 -7.68 -2.38 5.76
CA GLU A 45 -7.13 -2.83 4.48
C GLU A 45 -6.63 -1.65 3.64
N ILE A 46 -7.38 -0.55 3.56
CA ILE A 46 -6.96 0.66 2.82
C ILE A 46 -5.70 1.27 3.44
N THR A 47 -5.62 1.33 4.77
CA THR A 47 -4.41 1.79 5.46
C THR A 47 -3.22 0.86 5.14
N SER A 48 -3.46 -0.44 5.11
CA SER A 48 -2.42 -1.43 4.80
C SER A 48 -1.91 -1.32 3.36
N VAL A 49 -2.77 -0.94 2.41
CA VAL A 49 -2.38 -0.66 1.02
C VAL A 49 -1.53 0.60 0.95
N GLY A 50 -1.98 1.70 1.58
CA GLY A 50 -1.20 2.94 1.66
C GLY A 50 0.21 2.70 2.19
N ASN A 51 0.33 1.93 3.28
CA ASN A 51 1.63 1.57 3.85
C ASN A 51 2.50 0.73 2.91
N ALA A 52 1.91 -0.25 2.20
CA ALA A 52 2.68 -1.07 1.26
C ALA A 52 3.25 -0.24 0.09
N ILE A 53 2.47 0.73 -0.38
CA ILE A 53 2.86 1.65 -1.45
C ILE A 53 3.91 2.67 -0.96
N ASP A 54 3.80 3.13 0.28
CA ASP A 54 4.80 4.00 0.91
C ASP A 54 6.16 3.29 1.05
N ILE A 55 6.16 2.00 1.42
CA ILE A 55 7.38 1.19 1.44
C ILE A 55 7.93 1.00 0.02
N LEU A 56 7.09 0.81 -0.98
CA LEU A 56 7.52 0.76 -2.38
C LEU A 56 8.21 2.07 -2.81
N GLN A 57 7.64 3.22 -2.45
CA GLN A 57 8.25 4.53 -2.72
C GLN A 57 9.61 4.65 -2.04
N PHE A 58 9.70 4.24 -0.77
CA PHE A 58 10.96 4.23 -0.04
C PHE A 58 12.05 3.39 -0.74
N LEU A 59 11.70 2.20 -1.24
CA LEU A 59 12.65 1.36 -1.98
C LEU A 59 13.09 2.03 -3.29
N ILE A 60 12.16 2.58 -4.07
CA ILE A 60 12.48 3.28 -5.32
C ILE A 60 13.43 4.46 -5.08
N ASP A 61 13.25 5.20 -3.98
CA ASP A 61 14.04 6.40 -3.69
C ASP A 61 15.42 6.09 -3.10
N ASN A 62 15.56 4.99 -2.37
CA ASN A 62 16.75 4.69 -1.56
C ASN A 62 17.56 3.50 -2.07
N ASP A 63 17.01 2.69 -2.96
CA ASP A 63 17.67 1.53 -3.52
C ASP A 63 17.93 1.74 -5.03
N PRO A 64 19.17 2.10 -5.42
CA PRO A 64 19.52 2.32 -6.82
C PRO A 64 19.53 1.02 -7.64
N ASP A 65 19.59 -0.14 -6.98
CA ASP A 65 19.60 -1.47 -7.60
C ASP A 65 18.20 -2.09 -7.67
N PHE A 66 17.17 -1.42 -7.12
CA PHE A 66 15.77 -1.83 -7.24
C PHE A 66 15.40 -1.96 -8.72
N GLU A 67 15.20 -3.20 -9.16
CA GLU A 67 15.28 -3.51 -10.59
C GLU A 67 14.20 -2.82 -11.42
N SER A 68 14.62 -2.05 -12.43
CA SER A 68 13.71 -1.41 -13.40
C SER A 68 12.78 -2.40 -14.09
N ASP A 69 13.22 -3.65 -14.29
CA ASP A 69 12.39 -4.71 -14.88
C ASP A 69 11.24 -5.09 -13.93
N GLN A 70 11.51 -5.24 -12.64
CA GLN A 70 10.48 -5.49 -11.62
C GLN A 70 9.50 -4.31 -11.52
N LEU A 71 10.02 -3.09 -11.56
CA LEU A 71 9.21 -1.88 -11.57
C LEU A 71 8.35 -1.76 -12.83
N SER A 72 8.85 -2.21 -13.98
CA SER A 72 8.10 -2.25 -15.24
C SER A 72 6.94 -3.25 -15.21
N THR A 73 7.01 -4.32 -14.40
CA THR A 73 5.86 -5.23 -14.22
C THR A 73 4.72 -4.61 -13.41
N LEU A 74 5.05 -3.68 -12.52
CA LEU A 74 4.08 -2.94 -11.70
C LEU A 74 3.53 -1.71 -12.43
N SER A 75 4.34 -1.15 -13.33
CA SER A 75 4.07 0.05 -14.12
C SER A 75 3.35 -0.28 -15.42
N GLY A 76 2.60 0.68 -15.95
CA GLY A 76 1.84 0.52 -17.19
C GLY A 76 0.34 0.68 -16.99
N GLU A 77 -0.38 0.90 -18.09
CA GLU A 77 -1.82 1.24 -18.08
C GLU A 77 -2.70 0.10 -17.50
N SER A 78 -2.22 -1.15 -17.60
CA SER A 78 -2.82 -2.33 -16.98
C SER A 78 -2.00 -2.88 -15.80
N GLY A 79 -1.04 -2.11 -15.29
CA GLY A 79 -0.18 -2.50 -14.19
C GLY A 79 -0.91 -2.50 -12.84
N SER A 80 -0.35 -3.21 -11.85
CA SER A 80 -0.95 -3.31 -10.51
C SER A 80 -1.10 -1.95 -9.82
N ILE A 81 -0.24 -0.98 -10.13
CA ILE A 81 -0.32 0.37 -9.55
C ILE A 81 -1.49 1.15 -10.15
N ALA A 82 -1.64 1.13 -11.48
CA ALA A 82 -2.77 1.76 -12.15
C ALA A 82 -4.11 1.14 -11.73
N GLY A 83 -4.17 -0.20 -11.67
CA GLY A 83 -5.35 -0.93 -11.20
C GLY A 83 -5.70 -0.63 -9.73
N CYS A 84 -4.70 -0.54 -8.86
CA CYS A 84 -4.91 -0.14 -7.46
C CYS A 84 -5.47 1.28 -7.36
N LEU A 85 -4.90 2.23 -8.11
CA LEU A 85 -5.36 3.62 -8.11
C LEU A 85 -6.80 3.74 -8.63
N ASP A 86 -7.14 3.04 -9.71
CA ASP A 86 -8.50 3.05 -10.26
C ASP A 86 -9.51 2.44 -9.28
N ALA A 87 -9.19 1.29 -8.68
CA ALA A 87 -10.05 0.65 -7.69
C ALA A 87 -10.28 1.53 -6.45
N LEU A 88 -9.24 2.23 -5.98
CA LEU A 88 -9.36 3.22 -4.89
C LEU A 88 -10.24 4.41 -5.27
N LYS A 89 -10.12 4.95 -6.50
CA LYS A 89 -10.98 6.04 -6.99
C LYS A 89 -12.44 5.61 -7.10
N GLN A 90 -12.68 4.40 -7.59
CA GLN A 90 -14.02 3.82 -7.64
C GLN A 90 -14.60 3.64 -6.23
N LEU A 91 -13.78 3.19 -5.27
CA LEU A 91 -14.18 3.04 -3.88
C LEU A 91 -14.52 4.40 -3.25
N GLU A 92 -13.71 5.42 -3.50
CA GLU A 92 -13.98 6.80 -3.08
C GLU A 92 -15.30 7.33 -3.64
N ALA A 93 -15.53 7.18 -4.95
CA ALA A 93 -16.76 7.63 -5.59
C ALA A 93 -18.03 6.94 -5.03
N MET A 94 -17.88 5.73 -4.50
CA MET A 94 -18.99 5.00 -3.89
C MET A 94 -19.30 5.44 -2.46
N LEU A 95 -18.27 5.85 -1.71
CA LEU A 95 -18.40 6.30 -0.33
C LEU A 95 -18.95 7.74 -0.30
N PRO A 96 -20.02 8.02 0.46
CA PRO A 96 -20.48 9.39 0.62
C PRO A 96 -19.39 10.24 1.30
N PRO A 97 -19.15 11.48 0.86
CA PRO A 97 -18.22 12.38 1.55
C PRO A 97 -18.72 12.67 2.97
N PRO A 98 -17.84 12.72 3.98
CA PRO A 98 -18.19 13.24 5.30
C PRO A 98 -18.62 14.71 5.15
N GLU A 99 -19.73 15.08 5.79
CA GLU A 99 -20.25 16.45 5.72
C GLU A 99 -19.43 17.40 6.62
N ASP A 100 -18.26 17.82 6.16
CA ASP A 100 -17.40 18.75 6.92
C ASP A 100 -17.30 20.14 6.29
N ASN A 101 -18.33 20.62 5.57
CA ASN A 101 -18.33 21.96 4.95
C ASN A 101 -19.59 22.82 5.21
N VAL A 102 -20.34 22.61 6.29
CA VAL A 102 -21.37 23.61 6.68
C VAL A 102 -21.32 23.86 8.17
N SER A 103 -20.66 24.97 8.53
CA SER A 103 -20.76 25.62 9.82
C SER A 103 -22.23 25.78 10.23
N SER A 104 -22.65 25.13 11.31
CA SER A 104 -23.51 25.73 12.34
C SER A 104 -24.01 24.67 13.33
N SER A 105 -23.87 25.07 14.58
CA SER A 105 -24.30 24.42 15.81
C SER A 105 -25.75 23.89 15.81
N SER A 106 -25.99 22.88 16.65
CA SER A 106 -27.29 22.39 17.14
C SER A 106 -28.13 21.45 16.26
N ARG A 107 -27.92 21.35 14.93
CA ARG A 107 -28.72 20.45 14.04
C ARG A 107 -28.07 19.10 13.66
N LEU A 108 -26.92 18.78 14.24
CA LEU A 108 -26.13 17.58 13.91
C LEU A 108 -26.82 16.25 14.28
N SER A 109 -27.73 16.25 15.25
CA SER A 109 -28.40 15.02 15.73
C SER A 109 -29.39 14.43 14.72
N MET A 110 -30.24 15.24 14.09
CA MET A 110 -31.32 14.71 13.24
C MET A 110 -30.84 14.35 11.83
N LYS A 111 -29.91 15.13 11.26
CA LYS A 111 -29.36 14.90 9.91
C LYS A 111 -28.36 13.73 9.91
N SER A 112 -27.55 13.58 10.97
CA SER A 112 -26.71 12.39 11.18
C SER A 112 -27.55 11.13 11.31
N ARG A 113 -28.64 11.15 12.08
CA ARG A 113 -29.56 10.01 12.21
C ARG A 113 -30.33 9.70 10.92
N MET A 114 -30.73 10.72 10.17
CA MET A 114 -31.36 10.54 8.85
C MET A 114 -30.37 9.94 7.85
N ARG A 115 -29.10 10.34 7.93
CA ARG A 115 -28.00 9.69 7.21
C ARG A 115 -27.71 8.30 7.73
N ASP A 116 -27.77 8.02 9.03
CA ASP A 116 -27.60 6.68 9.59
C ASP A 116 -28.66 5.73 9.02
N ILE A 117 -29.89 6.20 8.83
CA ILE A 117 -30.96 5.42 8.20
C ILE A 117 -30.71 5.29 6.69
N ALA A 118 -30.29 6.36 6.02
CA ALA A 118 -29.98 6.32 4.59
C ALA A 118 -28.75 5.45 4.26
N THR A 119 -27.72 5.47 5.12
CA THR A 119 -26.55 4.60 5.02
C THR A 119 -26.92 3.18 5.45
N ARG A 120 -27.75 2.96 6.48
CA ARG A 120 -28.30 1.62 6.80
C ARG A 120 -29.06 0.99 5.63
N LEU A 121 -29.79 1.80 4.84
CA LEU A 121 -30.57 1.31 3.70
C LEU A 121 -29.74 1.17 2.43
N THR A 122 -28.81 2.10 2.18
CA THR A 122 -28.01 2.10 0.93
C THR A 122 -26.73 1.27 1.05
N TRP A 123 -26.12 1.20 2.24
CA TRP A 123 -24.87 0.46 2.47
C TRP A 123 -24.98 -1.02 2.15
N PRO A 124 -26.02 -1.78 2.54
CA PRO A 124 -26.12 -3.20 2.20
C PRO A 124 -26.02 -3.45 0.69
N SER A 125 -26.62 -2.56 -0.12
CA SER A 125 -26.54 -2.65 -1.59
C SER A 125 -25.17 -2.28 -2.13
N LYS A 126 -24.50 -1.29 -1.52
CA LYS A 126 -23.16 -0.83 -1.91
C LYS A 126 -22.04 -1.74 -1.39
N LYS A 127 -22.29 -2.48 -0.30
CA LYS A 127 -21.32 -3.31 0.41
C LYS A 127 -20.68 -4.33 -0.53
N THR A 128 -21.48 -5.08 -1.28
CA THR A 128 -20.96 -6.13 -2.17
C THR A 128 -19.95 -5.56 -3.17
N ARG A 129 -20.25 -4.41 -3.76
CA ARG A 129 -19.35 -3.76 -4.71
C ARG A 129 -18.15 -3.11 -4.01
N ALA A 130 -18.32 -2.50 -2.83
CA ALA A 130 -17.21 -1.95 -2.06
C ALA A 130 -16.23 -3.04 -1.58
N MET A 131 -16.74 -4.20 -1.14
CA MET A 131 -15.93 -5.35 -0.77
C MET A 131 -15.25 -5.99 -1.99
N GLY A 132 -15.93 -6.05 -3.14
CA GLY A 132 -15.31 -6.52 -4.38
C GLY A 132 -14.13 -5.64 -4.83
N LEU A 133 -14.31 -4.31 -4.78
CA LEU A 133 -13.21 -3.37 -5.02
C LEU A 133 -12.09 -3.52 -4.00
N LEU A 134 -12.42 -3.77 -2.73
CA LEU A 134 -11.42 -4.03 -1.70
C LEU A 134 -10.62 -5.30 -2.01
N ASP A 135 -11.27 -6.37 -2.44
CA ASP A 135 -10.60 -7.60 -2.83
C ASP A 135 -9.68 -7.38 -4.04
N ASP A 136 -10.09 -6.55 -5.01
CA ASP A 136 -9.25 -6.19 -6.15
C ASP A 136 -8.03 -5.35 -5.74
N ILE A 137 -8.21 -4.36 -4.86
CA ILE A 137 -7.12 -3.60 -4.24
C ILE A 137 -6.14 -4.55 -3.53
N MET A 138 -6.66 -5.54 -2.79
CA MET A 138 -5.84 -6.50 -2.05
C MET A 138 -5.06 -7.44 -2.98
N LYS A 139 -5.60 -7.81 -4.15
CA LYS A 139 -4.85 -8.53 -5.18
C LYS A 139 -3.68 -7.70 -5.69
N HIS A 140 -3.93 -6.44 -6.04
CA HIS A 140 -2.86 -5.54 -6.51
C HIS A 140 -1.77 -5.33 -5.46
N LYS A 141 -2.16 -5.12 -4.20
CA LYS A 141 -1.22 -5.06 -3.08
C LYS A 141 -0.39 -6.34 -2.97
N ALA A 142 -1.00 -7.52 -3.05
CA ALA A 142 -0.28 -8.78 -2.97
C ALA A 142 0.75 -8.93 -4.11
N THR A 143 0.40 -8.52 -5.32
CA THR A 143 1.35 -8.48 -6.46
C THR A 143 2.51 -7.52 -6.18
N ILE A 144 2.24 -6.32 -5.67
CA ILE A 144 3.26 -5.32 -5.34
C ILE A 144 4.21 -5.87 -4.25
N GLN A 145 3.67 -6.43 -3.18
CA GLN A 145 4.47 -7.01 -2.10
C GLN A 145 5.30 -8.22 -2.55
N LEU A 146 4.78 -9.03 -3.48
CA LEU A 146 5.52 -10.15 -4.06
C LEU A 146 6.76 -9.66 -4.81
N VAL A 147 6.63 -8.60 -5.60
CA VAL A 147 7.75 -7.97 -6.31
C VAL A 147 8.78 -7.44 -5.31
N MET A 148 8.35 -6.64 -4.32
CA MET A 148 9.26 -6.12 -3.28
C MET A 148 9.99 -7.24 -2.51
N THR A 149 9.30 -8.33 -2.19
CA THR A 149 9.91 -9.46 -1.47
C THR A 149 10.88 -10.24 -2.36
N GLY A 150 10.60 -10.33 -3.67
CA GLY A 150 11.49 -10.92 -4.65
C GLY A 150 12.82 -10.16 -4.72
N ASP A 151 12.73 -8.84 -4.76
CA ASP A 151 13.87 -7.93 -4.75
C ASP A 151 14.72 -8.07 -3.47
N ILE A 152 14.10 -7.94 -2.30
CA ILE A 152 14.77 -8.15 -1.00
C ILE A 152 15.44 -9.54 -0.92
N SER A 153 14.80 -10.58 -1.49
CA SER A 153 15.38 -11.93 -1.51
C SER A 153 16.63 -12.02 -2.39
N LYS A 154 16.70 -11.26 -3.48
CA LYS A 154 17.86 -11.16 -4.36
C LYS A 154 19.02 -10.50 -3.60
N ASP A 155 18.78 -9.38 -2.93
CA ASP A 155 19.82 -8.67 -2.17
C ASP A 155 20.39 -9.51 -1.04
N VAL A 156 19.53 -10.20 -0.30
CA VAL A 156 19.96 -11.10 0.78
C VAL A 156 20.86 -12.23 0.23
N LYS A 157 20.58 -12.76 -0.97
CA LYS A 157 21.45 -13.76 -1.61
C LYS A 157 22.78 -13.17 -2.04
N GLU A 158 22.77 -11.94 -2.54
CA GLU A 158 23.98 -11.23 -2.92
C GLU A 158 24.87 -10.94 -1.71
N VAL A 159 24.30 -10.40 -0.63
CA VAL A 159 24.99 -10.18 0.65
C VAL A 159 25.58 -11.49 1.16
N LYS A 160 24.80 -12.57 1.18
CA LYS A 160 25.30 -13.90 1.60
C LYS A 160 26.50 -14.37 0.77
N THR A 161 26.48 -14.10 -0.54
CA THR A 161 27.56 -14.48 -1.45
C THR A 161 28.80 -13.64 -1.20
N LYS A 162 28.66 -12.31 -1.11
CA LYS A 162 29.77 -11.39 -0.78
C LYS A 162 30.39 -11.71 0.57
N VAL A 163 29.58 -11.97 1.59
CA VAL A 163 30.05 -12.37 2.93
C VAL A 163 30.83 -13.69 2.89
N ARG A 164 30.38 -14.67 2.10
CA ARG A 164 31.11 -15.93 1.92
C ARG A 164 32.48 -15.70 1.31
N VAL A 165 32.57 -14.88 0.26
CA VAL A 165 33.84 -14.55 -0.40
C VAL A 165 34.80 -13.87 0.58
N ILE A 166 34.31 -12.90 1.38
CA ILE A 166 35.11 -12.25 2.42
C ILE A 166 35.61 -13.27 3.45
N GLN A 167 34.75 -14.19 3.90
CA GLN A 167 35.14 -15.22 4.87
C GLN A 167 36.24 -16.14 4.29
N GLU A 168 36.12 -16.54 3.03
CA GLU A 168 37.12 -17.36 2.34
C GLU A 168 38.45 -16.63 2.18
N GLN A 169 38.43 -15.34 1.81
CA GLN A 169 39.62 -14.50 1.69
C GLN A 169 40.33 -14.33 3.04
N VAL A 170 39.59 -13.94 4.07
CA VAL A 170 40.14 -13.74 5.43
C VAL A 170 40.73 -15.05 5.96
N THR A 171 40.00 -16.17 5.84
CA THR A 171 40.48 -17.47 6.31
C THR A 171 41.70 -17.95 5.50
N GLY A 172 41.73 -17.69 4.19
CA GLY A 172 42.86 -17.99 3.32
C GLY A 172 44.12 -17.18 3.65
N GLU A 173 43.98 -15.88 3.94
CA GLU A 173 45.08 -15.01 4.35
C GLU A 173 45.68 -15.41 5.70
N PHE A 174 44.85 -15.82 6.67
CA PHE A 174 45.33 -16.33 7.96
C PHE A 174 46.14 -17.63 7.84
N ILE A 175 45.76 -18.52 6.93
CA ILE A 175 46.50 -19.78 6.68
C ILE A 175 47.84 -19.48 5.98
N SER A 176 47.86 -18.55 5.02
CA SER A 176 49.08 -18.17 4.29
C SER A 176 50.10 -17.47 5.21
N SER A 177 49.63 -16.56 6.07
CA SER A 177 50.49 -15.86 7.03
C SER A 177 50.99 -16.78 8.16
N ALA A 178 50.21 -17.77 8.61
CA ALA A 178 50.68 -18.77 9.57
C ALA A 178 51.80 -19.66 9.01
N SER A 179 51.73 -20.05 7.72
CA SER A 179 52.76 -20.88 7.07
C SER A 179 54.08 -20.13 6.85
N MET A 180 54.06 -18.80 6.74
CA MET A 180 55.27 -18.00 6.50
C MET A 180 56.08 -17.72 7.78
N VAL A 181 55.45 -17.83 8.96
CA VAL A 181 56.09 -17.62 10.27
C VAL A 181 56.75 -18.90 10.80
N THR A 182 56.46 -20.07 10.22
CA THR A 182 56.99 -21.36 10.67
C THR A 182 58.23 -21.86 9.89
N THR A 183 58.76 -21.07 8.96
CA THR A 183 60.00 -21.38 8.21
C THR A 183 61.12 -20.44 8.63
#